data_AF-A0A3D4DIY8-F1
#
_entry.id   AF-A0A3D4DIY8-F1
#
_cell.length_a   1.000
_cell.length_b   1.000
_cell.length_c   1.000
_cell.angle_alpha   90.00
_cell.angle_beta   90.00
_cell.angle_gamma   90.00
#
_symmetry.space_group_name_H-M   'P 1'
#
loop_
_entity.id
_entity.type
_entity.pdbx_description
1 polymer ?
#
loop_
_entity_poly.entity_id
_entity_poly.type
_entity_poly.pdbx_seq_one_letter_code
_entity_poly.pdbx_strand_id
1 'polypeptide(L)'
;MAEFWDIYDENRNKTGKLAKRDGYEFKDGEYHVVVTGIIFNSKYEILISKRASWKKYGGLWECNGGSILAGETSLEGILRELKEELGISFTEKDAIFLKEVKRDKKVPDFKDLWIFQKNIPINEITFPDGEATEAKWVTIKQFINMYNNKEIVPTIDFGEEEYKLAVEILKKKKLERYYDNTEADTPKKNVKYFVDNISTTSGKAIDIGCGSGNDSVYLIKNGWSVVSIDKENVGERISKRLDAEEQKRFKFQQQNFNDMKLEKADLIVANYSLPFCNNEKINDVWRNIVNSIRTNGYFVGNFFGIKDSWNKAESNMTFFTKEQVQNLFDEFDIIKFNEVEKEGLTGLGNMKYWHIFNVIAKKK
;
A
#
# COMPACT_ATOMS: atom_id res chain seq x y z
N MET A 1 -1.81 25.78 32.57
CA MET A 1 -1.13 24.85 33.51
C MET A 1 0.34 24.81 33.12
N ALA A 2 1.25 24.51 34.05
CA ALA A 2 2.66 24.37 33.70
C ALA A 2 2.89 23.03 32.98
N GLU A 3 3.54 23.05 31.82
CA GLU A 3 3.96 21.85 31.11
C GLU A 3 5.33 21.39 31.61
N PHE A 4 5.47 20.08 31.75
CA PHE A 4 6.69 19.41 32.16
C PHE A 4 7.13 18.41 31.10
N TRP A 5 8.44 18.24 30.96
CA TRP A 5 9.07 17.27 30.07
C TRP A 5 9.91 16.30 30.90
N ASP A 6 9.89 15.02 30.51
CA ASP A 6 10.88 14.07 31.00
C ASP A 6 12.26 14.42 30.43
N ILE A 7 13.30 14.37 31.27
CA ILE A 7 14.69 14.53 30.83
C ILE A 7 15.31 13.16 30.55
N TYR A 8 15.95 13.09 29.38
CA TYR A 8 16.62 11.92 28.83
C TYR A 8 18.13 12.14 28.81
N ASP A 9 18.89 11.04 28.94
CA ASP A 9 20.32 11.04 28.68
C ASP A 9 20.63 10.94 27.17
N GLU A 10 21.91 10.97 26.82
CA GLU A 10 22.39 10.89 25.43
C GLU A 10 22.04 9.59 24.69
N ASN A 11 21.64 8.55 25.43
CA ASN A 11 21.23 7.23 24.96
C ASN A 11 19.71 7.05 25.01
N ARG A 12 18.96 8.14 25.24
CA ARG A 12 17.49 8.17 25.32
C ARG A 12 16.92 7.37 26.49
N ASN A 13 17.66 7.19 27.57
CA ASN A 13 17.11 6.65 28.82
C ASN A 13 16.53 7.79 29.67
N LYS A 14 15.36 7.56 30.29
CA LYS A 14 14.78 8.52 31.25
C LYS A 14 15.70 8.65 32.47
N THR A 15 16.02 9.88 32.85
CA THR A 15 16.86 10.18 34.02
C THR A 15 16.07 10.26 35.33
N GLY A 16 14.74 10.32 35.24
CA GLY A 16 13.84 10.58 36.39
C GLY A 16 13.69 12.07 36.76
N LYS A 17 14.42 12.97 36.09
CA LYS A 17 14.25 14.43 36.25
C LYS A 17 13.12 14.95 35.37
N LEU A 18 12.48 16.02 35.85
CA LEU A 18 11.48 16.77 35.10
C LEU A 18 11.99 18.18 34.82
N ALA A 19 11.81 18.63 33.58
CA ALA A 19 12.06 20.01 33.17
C ALA A 19 10.74 20.75 32.96
N LYS A 20 10.59 21.91 33.59
CA LYS A 20 9.48 22.82 33.28
C LYS A 20 9.79 23.51 31.94
N ARG A 21 8.86 23.42 30.97
CA ARG A 21 9.03 23.94 29.60
C ARG A 21 9.62 25.36 29.56
N ASP A 22 9.09 26.25 30.39
CA ASP A 22 9.55 27.62 30.51
C ASP A 22 10.50 27.77 31.70
N GLY A 23 11.79 28.00 31.38
CA GLY A 23 12.82 28.38 32.36
C GLY A 23 13.76 27.26 32.81
N TYR A 24 13.68 26.06 32.23
CA TYR A 24 14.69 25.02 32.48
C TYR A 24 15.93 25.22 31.60
N GLU A 25 17.10 25.24 32.23
CA GLU A 25 18.40 25.27 31.55
C GLU A 25 18.93 23.84 31.44
N PHE A 26 18.98 23.31 30.22
CA PHE A 26 19.48 21.98 29.94
C PHE A 26 20.98 21.90 30.21
N LYS A 27 21.40 20.85 30.93
CA LYS A 27 22.82 20.54 31.14
C LYS A 27 23.36 19.71 30.00
N ASP A 28 24.68 19.68 29.85
CA ASP A 28 25.34 18.82 28.87
C ASP A 28 24.91 17.36 29.05
N GLY A 29 24.49 16.73 27.94
CA GLY A 29 23.96 15.36 27.93
C GLY A 29 22.49 15.21 28.33
N GLU A 30 21.77 16.30 28.65
CA GLU A 30 20.32 16.29 28.89
C GLU A 30 19.55 16.61 27.60
N TYR A 31 18.53 15.78 27.31
CA TYR A 31 17.66 15.92 26.16
C TYR A 31 16.20 15.84 26.58
N HIS A 32 15.30 16.40 25.79
CA HIS A 32 13.87 16.06 25.82
C HIS A 32 13.43 15.41 24.51
N VAL A 33 12.16 15.02 24.39
CA VAL A 33 11.63 14.42 23.15
C VAL A 33 10.64 15.35 22.48
N VAL A 34 10.82 15.53 21.17
CA VAL A 34 9.94 16.30 20.28
C VAL A 34 9.38 15.36 19.23
N VAL A 35 8.14 15.56 18.83
CA VAL A 35 7.47 14.76 17.80
C VAL A 35 7.05 15.64 16.63
N THR A 36 6.98 15.04 15.44
CA THR A 36 6.43 15.69 14.25
C THR A 36 5.65 14.68 13.42
N GLY A 37 4.44 15.05 13.02
CA GLY A 37 3.54 14.24 12.22
C GLY A 37 3.57 14.68 10.76
N ILE A 38 3.99 13.79 9.87
CA ILE A 38 3.92 14.00 8.42
C ILE A 38 2.69 13.26 7.91
N ILE A 39 1.65 14.02 7.55
CA ILE A 39 0.38 13.45 7.09
C ILE A 39 0.36 13.47 5.56
N PHE A 40 0.08 12.31 4.98
CA PHE A 40 -0.07 12.12 3.54
C PHE A 40 -1.53 11.89 3.16
N ASN A 41 -1.94 12.38 2.00
CA ASN A 41 -3.18 11.94 1.37
C ASN A 41 -2.94 10.74 0.44
N SER A 42 -3.98 10.25 -0.25
CA SER A 42 -3.85 9.11 -1.18
C SER A 42 -3.06 9.42 -2.46
N LYS A 43 -2.79 10.72 -2.73
CA LYS A 43 -1.90 11.18 -3.81
C LYS A 43 -0.46 11.36 -3.33
N TYR A 44 -0.18 11.05 -2.07
CA TYR A 44 1.11 11.29 -1.40
C TYR A 44 1.50 12.77 -1.35
N GLU A 45 0.53 13.68 -1.39
CA GLU A 45 0.76 15.09 -1.03
C GLU A 45 0.87 15.20 0.50
N ILE A 46 1.66 16.16 0.97
CA ILE A 46 1.95 16.41 2.39
C ILE A 46 1.01 17.50 2.89
N LEU A 47 0.37 17.29 4.04
CA LEU A 47 -0.39 18.33 4.72
C LEU A 47 0.59 19.26 5.45
N ILE A 48 0.51 20.55 5.19
CA ILE A 48 1.22 21.58 5.93
C ILE A 48 0.25 22.62 6.49
N SER A 49 0.58 23.18 7.64
CA SER A 49 -0.17 24.24 8.29
C SER A 49 0.68 25.49 8.48
N LYS A 50 0.04 26.66 8.51
CA LYS A 50 0.70 27.96 8.66
C LYS A 50 0.66 28.39 10.11
N ARG A 51 1.83 28.66 10.69
CA ARG A 51 1.99 29.06 12.09
C ARG A 51 1.33 30.40 12.36
N ALA A 52 0.64 30.50 13.49
CA ALA A 52 0.13 31.77 13.99
C ALA A 52 1.27 32.79 14.15
N SER A 53 0.99 34.06 13.89
CA SER A 53 1.99 35.13 13.82
C SER A 53 2.76 35.36 15.12
N TRP A 54 2.17 35.03 16.27
CA TRP A 54 2.77 35.20 17.59
C TRP A 54 3.73 34.07 17.97
N LYS A 55 3.70 32.92 17.29
CA LYS A 55 4.63 31.81 17.57
C LYS A 55 6.04 32.16 17.07
N LYS A 56 7.05 31.50 17.66
CA LYS A 56 8.39 31.46 17.05
C LYS A 56 8.25 30.94 15.60
N TYR A 57 8.87 31.64 14.63
CA TYR A 57 8.68 31.39 13.20
C TYR A 57 7.23 31.60 12.70
N GLY A 58 6.49 32.52 13.33
CA GLY A 58 5.11 32.85 12.93
C GLY A 58 5.00 33.25 11.46
N GLY A 59 3.91 32.82 10.81
CA GLY A 59 3.68 33.02 9.38
C GLY A 59 4.37 32.02 8.45
N LEU A 60 5.35 31.23 8.95
CA LEU A 60 5.93 30.12 8.18
C LEU A 60 5.03 28.88 8.23
N TRP A 61 5.22 28.00 7.26
CA TRP A 61 4.54 26.72 7.16
C TRP A 61 5.32 25.61 7.89
N GLU A 62 4.60 24.61 8.40
CA GLU A 62 5.19 23.46 9.09
C GLU A 62 4.39 22.17 8.90
N CYS A 63 5.00 21.07 9.35
CA CYS A 63 4.27 19.86 9.73
C CYS A 63 4.07 19.90 11.25
N ASN A 64 2.86 19.56 11.69
CA ASN A 64 2.39 19.70 13.06
C ASN A 64 3.09 18.77 14.05
N GLY A 65 3.17 19.18 15.31
CA GLY A 65 3.82 18.46 16.39
C GLY A 65 4.47 19.37 17.43
N GLY A 66 4.88 18.78 18.54
CA GLY A 66 5.36 19.51 19.71
C GLY A 66 6.27 18.66 20.59
N SER A 67 6.56 19.17 21.79
CA SER A 67 7.29 18.39 22.80
C SER A 67 6.32 17.44 23.50
N ILE A 68 6.76 16.22 23.79
CA ILE A 68 5.92 15.30 24.58
C ILE A 68 5.89 15.76 26.04
N LEU A 69 4.76 15.54 26.71
CA LEU A 69 4.60 15.83 28.13
C LEU A 69 5.27 14.74 28.98
N ALA A 70 5.63 15.09 30.21
CA ALA A 70 6.16 14.14 31.18
C ALA A 70 5.21 12.94 31.35
N GLY A 71 5.76 11.73 31.25
CA GLY A 71 5.00 10.49 31.29
C GLY A 71 4.46 10.00 29.93
N GLU A 72 4.37 10.86 28.91
CA GLU A 72 3.94 10.45 27.57
C GLU A 72 5.01 9.61 26.87
N THR A 73 4.55 8.72 26.00
CA THR A 73 5.33 8.16 24.90
C THR A 73 5.33 9.11 23.70
N SER A 74 6.29 8.91 22.79
CA SER A 74 6.33 9.62 21.50
C SER A 74 5.03 9.47 20.69
N LEU A 75 4.45 8.27 20.69
CA LEU A 75 3.19 8.00 19.98
C LEU A 75 2.02 8.75 20.60
N GLU A 76 1.86 8.71 21.93
CA GLU A 76 0.80 9.43 22.63
C GLU A 76 0.92 10.94 22.39
N GLY A 77 2.14 11.47 22.50
CA GLY A 77 2.43 12.88 22.24
C GLY A 77 2.01 13.30 20.84
N ILE A 78 2.38 12.55 19.79
CA ILE A 78 2.02 12.97 18.43
C ILE A 78 0.50 12.88 18.17
N LEU A 79 -0.18 11.87 18.73
CA LEU A 79 -1.62 11.75 18.60
C LEU A 79 -2.36 12.91 19.31
N ARG A 80 -1.86 13.35 20.48
CA ARG A 80 -2.37 14.53 21.18
C ARG A 80 -2.13 15.80 20.37
N GLU A 81 -0.90 16.06 19.96
CA GLU A 81 -0.51 17.28 19.21
C GLU A 81 -1.32 17.43 17.92
N LEU A 82 -1.50 16.36 17.12
CA LEU A 82 -2.31 16.44 15.89
C LEU A 82 -3.79 16.72 16.18
N LYS A 83 -4.31 16.29 17.33
CA LYS A 83 -5.68 16.58 17.74
C LYS A 83 -5.83 18.03 18.22
N GLU A 84 -4.86 18.52 18.99
CA GLU A 84 -4.87 19.89 19.54
C GLU A 84 -4.61 20.95 18.46
N GLU A 85 -3.60 20.74 17.61
CA GLU A 85 -3.19 21.71 16.59
C GLU A 85 -4.05 21.66 15.32
N LEU A 86 -4.57 20.50 14.91
CA LEU A 86 -5.33 20.37 13.65
C LEU A 86 -6.80 20.00 13.85
N GLY A 87 -7.20 19.55 15.05
CA GLY A 87 -8.54 18.99 15.28
C GLY A 87 -8.73 17.59 14.69
N ILE A 88 -7.64 16.92 14.26
CA ILE A 88 -7.72 15.63 13.58
C ILE A 88 -7.39 14.51 14.55
N SER A 89 -8.30 13.54 14.68
CA SER A 89 -8.05 12.33 15.46
C SER A 89 -7.47 11.21 14.61
N PHE A 90 -6.38 10.64 15.10
CA PHE A 90 -5.74 9.40 14.64
C PHE A 90 -5.71 8.39 15.78
N THR A 91 -5.50 7.12 15.44
CA THR A 91 -5.29 6.02 16.38
C THR A 91 -3.88 5.46 16.24
N GLU A 92 -3.45 4.64 17.20
CA GLU A 92 -2.16 3.94 17.12
C GLU A 92 -1.99 3.11 15.84
N LYS A 93 -3.09 2.58 15.28
CA LYS A 93 -3.07 1.79 14.04
C LYS A 93 -2.74 2.63 12.80
N ASP A 94 -3.04 3.93 12.85
CA ASP A 94 -2.79 4.87 11.77
C ASP A 94 -1.34 5.36 11.76
N ALA A 95 -0.68 5.33 12.92
CA ALA A 95 0.67 5.84 13.11
C ALA A 95 1.74 4.86 12.62
N ILE A 96 2.76 5.39 11.96
CA ILE A 96 3.95 4.62 11.58
C ILE A 96 5.18 5.46 11.92
N PHE A 97 6.08 4.89 12.71
CA PHE A 97 7.34 5.54 13.04
C PHE A 97 8.23 5.59 11.78
N LEU A 98 8.77 6.77 11.46
CA LEU A 98 9.65 6.96 10.31
C LEU A 98 11.11 6.96 10.72
N LYS A 99 11.50 7.89 11.60
CA LYS A 99 12.89 8.02 12.08
C LYS A 99 12.97 8.86 13.35
N GLU A 100 14.10 8.70 14.04
CA GLU A 100 14.57 9.59 15.10
C GLU A 100 15.71 10.48 14.55
N VAL A 101 15.78 11.73 15.02
CA VAL A 101 16.90 12.63 14.78
C VAL A 101 17.35 13.22 16.13
N LYS A 102 18.59 12.93 16.54
CA LYS A 102 19.22 13.57 17.70
C LYS A 102 19.74 14.97 17.31
N ARG A 103 19.38 16.00 18.06
CA ARG A 103 19.70 17.40 17.75
C ARG A 103 20.39 18.08 18.93
N ASP A 104 21.68 18.34 18.77
CA ASP A 104 22.50 19.08 19.72
C ASP A 104 22.39 20.60 19.45
N LYS A 105 21.27 21.19 19.88
CA LYS A 105 20.98 22.63 19.75
C LYS A 105 20.80 23.27 21.13
N LYS A 106 20.50 24.57 21.18
CA LYS A 106 20.30 25.31 22.46
C LYS A 106 19.33 24.61 23.44
N VAL A 107 18.30 23.96 22.92
CA VAL A 107 17.43 23.06 23.69
C VAL A 107 17.59 21.68 23.04
N PRO A 108 18.47 20.81 23.56
CA PRO A 108 18.77 19.52 22.94
C PRO A 108 17.57 18.59 22.94
N ASP A 109 17.37 17.85 21.84
CA ASP A 109 16.24 16.93 21.75
C ASP A 109 16.48 15.70 20.87
N PHE A 110 15.70 14.66 21.14
CA PHE A 110 15.41 13.59 20.21
C PHE A 110 14.11 13.92 19.49
N LYS A 111 14.18 14.08 18.17
CA LYS A 111 13.02 14.34 17.34
C LYS A 111 12.54 13.06 16.67
N ASP A 112 11.33 12.62 17.02
CA ASP A 112 10.67 11.51 16.37
C ASP A 112 9.74 12.00 15.26
N LEU A 113 9.90 11.43 14.07
CA LEU A 113 9.00 11.66 12.95
C LEU A 113 8.05 10.47 12.81
N TRP A 114 6.75 10.78 12.80
CA TRP A 114 5.68 9.81 12.55
C TRP A 114 4.99 10.14 11.24
N ILE A 115 4.64 9.13 10.45
CA ILE A 115 3.87 9.28 9.22
C ILE A 115 2.47 8.73 9.39
N PHE A 116 1.51 9.41 8.75
CA PHE A 116 0.11 9.05 8.72
C PHE A 116 -0.41 9.13 7.29
N GLN A 117 -1.41 8.32 6.92
CA GLN A 117 -2.06 8.45 5.62
C GLN A 117 -3.57 8.55 5.77
N LYS A 118 -4.13 9.71 5.44
CA LYS A 118 -5.57 9.98 5.50
C LYS A 118 -5.96 11.09 4.53
N ASN A 119 -7.02 10.88 3.77
CA ASN A 119 -7.63 11.94 2.97
C ASN A 119 -8.47 12.82 3.89
N ILE A 120 -8.00 14.03 4.16
CA ILE A 120 -8.69 15.00 5.02
C ILE A 120 -9.10 16.20 4.16
N PRO A 121 -10.40 16.50 4.05
CA PRO A 121 -10.88 17.75 3.50
C PRO A 121 -10.34 18.95 4.30
N ILE A 122 -9.83 19.98 3.63
CA ILE A 122 -9.20 21.13 4.32
C ILE A 122 -10.18 21.86 5.25
N ASN A 123 -11.48 21.85 4.94
CA ASN A 123 -12.53 22.44 5.78
C ASN A 123 -12.83 21.66 7.08
N GLU A 124 -12.29 20.45 7.25
CA GLU A 124 -12.38 19.69 8.52
C GLU A 124 -11.23 20.04 9.49
N ILE A 125 -10.23 20.81 9.05
CA ILE A 125 -9.12 21.25 9.89
C ILE A 125 -9.54 22.52 10.63
N THR A 126 -9.51 22.49 11.97
CA THR A 126 -10.18 23.50 12.80
C THR A 126 -9.27 24.32 13.69
N PHE A 127 -7.98 23.97 13.79
CA PHE A 127 -6.98 24.61 14.65
C PHE A 127 -7.46 24.95 16.08
N PRO A 128 -7.90 23.95 16.87
CA PRO A 128 -8.51 24.17 18.19
C PRO A 128 -7.72 25.05 19.16
N ASP A 129 -6.40 24.96 19.15
CA ASP A 129 -5.50 25.72 20.03
C ASP A 129 -5.10 27.12 19.49
N GLY A 130 -5.44 27.41 18.22
CA GLY A 130 -5.09 28.66 17.55
C GLY A 130 -3.59 28.80 17.22
N GLU A 131 -2.81 27.72 17.29
CA GLU A 131 -1.37 27.73 17.01
C GLU A 131 -1.05 27.72 15.49
N ALA A 132 -2.03 27.33 14.68
CA ALA A 132 -2.00 27.45 13.22
C ALA A 132 -3.27 28.13 12.70
N THR A 133 -3.20 28.69 11.48
CA THR A 133 -4.28 29.53 10.93
C THR A 133 -4.79 29.08 9.56
N GLU A 134 -3.99 28.32 8.82
CA GLU A 134 -4.29 27.87 7.46
C GLU A 134 -3.67 26.49 7.24
N ALA A 135 -4.26 25.66 6.37
CA ALA A 135 -3.69 24.38 5.97
C ALA A 135 -3.85 24.15 4.47
N LYS A 136 -2.90 23.43 3.86
CA LYS A 136 -2.97 23.02 2.46
C LYS A 136 -2.19 21.72 2.21
N TRP A 137 -2.59 21.02 1.16
CA TRP A 137 -1.85 19.90 0.61
C TRP A 137 -0.80 20.40 -0.38
N VAL A 138 0.43 19.88 -0.29
CA VAL A 138 1.52 20.19 -1.23
C VAL A 138 2.19 18.92 -1.73
N THR A 139 2.58 18.92 -3.00
CA THR A 139 3.48 17.89 -3.53
C THR A 139 4.87 18.03 -2.93
N ILE A 140 5.69 16.98 -2.96
CA ILE A 140 7.11 17.07 -2.52
C ILE A 140 7.88 18.17 -3.27
N LYS A 141 7.62 18.37 -4.57
CA LYS A 141 8.27 19.44 -5.34
C LYS A 141 7.91 20.83 -4.81
N GLN A 142 6.63 21.05 -4.49
CA GLN A 142 6.19 22.32 -3.89
C GLN A 142 6.78 22.48 -2.50
N PHE A 143 6.78 21.43 -1.67
CA PHE A 143 7.35 21.46 -0.32
C PHE A 143 8.82 21.86 -0.33
N ILE A 144 9.65 21.25 -1.19
CA ILE A 144 11.08 21.58 -1.32
C ILE A 144 11.28 23.00 -1.85
N ASN A 145 10.48 23.46 -2.82
CA ASN A 145 10.54 24.84 -3.29
C ASN A 145 10.22 25.84 -2.18
N MET A 146 9.16 25.58 -1.39
CA MET A 146 8.80 26.40 -0.24
C MET A 146 9.90 26.40 0.82
N TYR A 147 10.55 25.26 1.08
CA TYR A 147 11.67 25.16 2.01
C TYR A 147 12.86 26.01 1.55
N ASN A 148 13.24 25.91 0.27
CA ASN A 148 14.32 26.70 -0.33
C ASN A 148 14.03 28.21 -0.31
N ASN A 149 12.75 28.59 -0.46
CA ASN A 149 12.27 29.97 -0.33
C ASN A 149 12.17 30.47 1.12
N LYS A 150 12.53 29.63 2.11
CA LYS A 150 12.40 29.92 3.56
C LYS A 150 10.96 30.15 4.01
N GLU A 151 10.00 29.55 3.32
CA GLU A 151 8.58 29.58 3.68
C GLU A 151 8.20 28.45 4.64
N ILE A 152 9.02 27.39 4.75
CA ILE A 152 8.89 26.30 5.72
C ILE A 152 9.81 26.54 6.91
N VAL A 153 9.39 26.11 8.11
CA VAL A 153 10.26 26.12 9.30
C VAL A 153 11.57 25.33 9.05
N PRO A 154 12.75 25.87 9.42
CA PRO A 154 14.03 25.24 9.09
C PRO A 154 14.35 23.99 9.93
N THR A 155 13.54 23.69 10.95
CA THR A 155 13.75 22.58 11.91
C THR A 155 12.88 21.36 11.62
N ILE A 156 12.45 21.17 10.37
CA ILE A 156 11.49 20.14 9.99
C ILE A 156 12.11 18.75 9.85
N ASP A 157 13.42 18.66 9.57
CA ASP A 157 14.19 17.40 9.50
C ASP A 157 13.60 16.36 8.51
N PHE A 158 12.91 16.85 7.48
CA PHE A 158 12.20 16.07 6.47
C PHE A 158 12.43 16.67 5.07
N GLY A 159 13.03 15.90 4.17
CA GLY A 159 13.32 16.28 2.79
C GLY A 159 12.91 15.21 1.79
N GLU A 160 13.54 15.22 0.62
CA GLU A 160 13.19 14.31 -0.48
C GLU A 160 13.49 12.84 -0.15
N GLU A 161 14.56 12.58 0.60
CA GLU A 161 14.95 11.22 1.01
C GLU A 161 13.93 10.62 1.99
N GLU A 162 13.57 11.37 3.04
CA GLU A 162 12.54 10.95 4.00
C GLU A 162 11.17 10.78 3.32
N TYR A 163 10.84 11.65 2.37
CA TYR A 163 9.62 11.51 1.59
C TYR A 163 9.58 10.20 0.80
N LYS A 164 10.68 9.86 0.10
CA LYS A 164 10.76 8.60 -0.66
C LYS A 164 10.59 7.40 0.27
N LEU A 165 11.28 7.39 1.41
CA LEU A 165 11.17 6.34 2.41
C LEU A 165 9.73 6.22 2.97
N ALA A 166 9.13 7.35 3.34
CA ALA A 166 7.76 7.38 3.87
C ALA A 166 6.74 6.82 2.86
N VAL A 167 6.84 7.23 1.59
CA VAL A 167 5.96 6.75 0.52
C VAL A 167 6.15 5.26 0.27
N GLU A 168 7.38 4.75 0.30
CA GLU A 168 7.67 3.32 0.18
C GLU A 168 7.02 2.51 1.31
N ILE A 169 7.19 2.96 2.56
CA ILE A 169 6.58 2.33 3.74
C ILE A 169 5.05 2.31 3.61
N LEU A 170 4.42 3.43 3.23
CA LEU A 170 2.98 3.53 3.04
C LEU A 170 2.48 2.59 1.94
N LYS A 171 3.18 2.52 0.82
CA LYS A 171 2.87 1.59 -0.29
C LYS A 171 2.95 0.14 0.19
N LYS A 172 4.00 -0.22 0.92
CA LYS A 172 4.18 -1.57 1.47
C LYS A 172 3.07 -1.92 2.47
N LYS A 173 2.74 -1.04 3.41
CA LYS A 173 1.61 -1.27 4.34
C LYS A 173 0.28 -1.45 3.62
N LYS A 174 0.01 -0.63 2.59
CA LYS A 174 -1.21 -0.76 1.78
C LYS A 174 -1.26 -2.11 1.05
N LEU A 175 -0.13 -2.57 0.53
CA LEU A 175 0.00 -3.84 -0.16
C LEU A 175 -0.19 -5.03 0.80
N GLU A 176 0.45 -5.02 1.97
CA GLU A 176 0.24 -6.06 2.99
C GLU A 176 -1.23 -6.14 3.42
N ARG A 177 -1.87 -4.99 3.65
CA ARG A 177 -3.31 -4.95 3.98
C ARG A 177 -4.17 -5.55 2.87
N TYR A 178 -3.82 -5.33 1.59
CA TYR A 178 -4.53 -5.96 0.48
C TYR A 178 -4.41 -7.49 0.55
N TYR A 179 -3.21 -8.00 0.80
CA TYR A 179 -3.00 -9.44 0.90
C TYR A 179 -3.70 -10.04 2.12
N ASP A 180 -3.61 -9.40 3.29
CA ASP A 180 -4.29 -9.84 4.51
C ASP A 180 -5.82 -9.90 4.32
N ASN A 181 -6.40 -8.88 3.67
CA ASN A 181 -7.83 -8.84 3.39
C ASN A 181 -8.27 -9.95 2.43
N THR A 182 -7.43 -10.33 1.47
CA THR A 182 -7.79 -11.27 0.40
C THR A 182 -7.35 -12.71 0.68
N GLU A 183 -6.49 -12.95 1.67
CA GLU A 183 -6.02 -14.31 2.03
C GLU A 183 -7.13 -15.19 2.59
N ALA A 184 -8.13 -14.59 3.24
CA ALA A 184 -9.31 -15.28 3.78
C ALA A 184 -10.39 -15.58 2.72
N ASP A 185 -10.21 -15.14 1.47
CA ASP A 185 -11.19 -15.38 0.41
C ASP A 185 -11.15 -16.83 -0.10
N THR A 186 -12.31 -17.30 -0.57
CA THR A 186 -12.40 -18.56 -1.33
C THR A 186 -11.74 -18.42 -2.72
N PRO A 187 -11.31 -19.53 -3.35
CA PRO A 187 -10.92 -19.52 -4.76
C PRO A 187 -11.99 -18.91 -5.65
N LYS A 188 -11.59 -18.39 -6.81
CA LYS A 188 -12.53 -17.79 -7.76
C LYS A 188 -13.48 -18.85 -8.32
N LYS A 189 -14.73 -18.43 -8.53
CA LYS A 189 -15.83 -19.32 -8.96
C LYS A 189 -15.53 -20.05 -10.27
N ASN A 190 -14.78 -19.45 -11.19
CA ASN A 190 -14.38 -20.09 -12.44
C ASN A 190 -13.35 -21.22 -12.24
N VAL A 191 -12.39 -21.05 -11.32
CA VAL A 191 -11.44 -22.11 -10.95
C VAL A 191 -12.16 -23.25 -10.25
N LYS A 192 -13.04 -22.95 -9.29
CA LYS A 192 -13.88 -23.97 -8.65
C LYS A 192 -14.72 -24.73 -9.68
N TYR A 193 -15.41 -24.01 -10.57
CA TYR A 193 -16.20 -24.63 -11.63
C TYR A 193 -15.36 -25.53 -12.55
N PHE A 194 -14.15 -25.09 -12.93
CA PHE A 194 -13.24 -25.86 -13.76
C PHE A 194 -12.85 -27.19 -13.08
N VAL A 195 -12.42 -27.14 -11.82
CA VAL A 195 -12.05 -28.36 -11.07
C VAL A 195 -13.25 -29.28 -10.90
N ASP A 196 -14.41 -28.73 -10.53
CA ASP A 196 -15.58 -29.54 -10.18
C ASP A 196 -16.30 -30.15 -11.40
N ASN A 197 -16.19 -29.56 -12.60
CA ASN A 197 -17.04 -29.92 -13.74
C ASN A 197 -16.30 -30.19 -15.05
N ILE A 198 -15.02 -29.80 -15.17
CA ILE A 198 -14.27 -29.89 -16.44
C ILE A 198 -13.04 -30.76 -16.28
N SER A 199 -12.25 -30.55 -15.22
CA SER A 199 -11.05 -31.32 -14.97
C SER A 199 -11.40 -32.78 -14.66
N THR A 200 -10.87 -33.70 -15.48
CA THR A 200 -10.97 -35.14 -15.24
C THR A 200 -9.70 -35.73 -14.63
N THR A 201 -8.57 -35.02 -14.74
CA THR A 201 -7.27 -35.38 -14.17
C THR A 201 -6.54 -34.11 -13.73
N SER A 202 -5.68 -34.24 -12.73
CA SER A 202 -4.77 -33.20 -12.28
C SER A 202 -3.45 -33.24 -13.05
N GLY A 203 -2.94 -32.09 -13.45
CA GLY A 203 -1.67 -31.96 -14.13
C GLY A 203 -0.82 -30.83 -13.56
N LYS A 204 -0.05 -30.19 -14.43
CA LYS A 204 0.72 -28.99 -14.09
C LYS A 204 -0.10 -27.74 -14.37
N ALA A 205 -0.22 -26.88 -13.36
CA ALA A 205 -0.86 -25.57 -13.48
C ALA A 205 0.14 -24.43 -13.26
N ILE A 206 -0.12 -23.29 -13.88
CA ILE A 206 0.54 -22.02 -13.57
C ILE A 206 -0.52 -21.01 -13.17
N ASP A 207 -0.36 -20.38 -12.01
CA ASP A 207 -1.24 -19.30 -11.52
C ASP A 207 -0.50 -17.97 -11.63
N ILE A 208 -0.90 -17.14 -12.60
CA ILE A 208 -0.22 -15.89 -12.98
C ILE A 208 -0.87 -14.70 -12.28
N GLY A 209 -0.07 -13.96 -11.51
CA GLY A 209 -0.54 -12.93 -10.60
C GLY A 209 -1.40 -13.54 -9.50
N CYS A 210 -0.84 -14.56 -8.83
CA CYS A 210 -1.57 -15.41 -7.88
C CYS A 210 -2.06 -14.63 -6.64
N GLY A 211 -1.52 -13.44 -6.36
CA GLY A 211 -1.88 -12.62 -5.22
C GLY A 211 -1.72 -13.36 -3.89
N SER A 212 -2.73 -13.31 -3.02
CA SER A 212 -2.70 -14.12 -1.79
C SER A 212 -2.75 -15.63 -2.05
N GLY A 213 -2.97 -16.10 -3.28
CA GLY A 213 -2.82 -17.50 -3.70
C GLY A 213 -4.01 -18.42 -3.44
N ASN A 214 -5.23 -17.89 -3.38
CA ASN A 214 -6.43 -18.70 -3.08
C ASN A 214 -6.71 -19.73 -4.18
N ASP A 215 -6.51 -19.36 -5.45
CA ASP A 215 -6.66 -20.27 -6.60
C ASP A 215 -5.54 -21.33 -6.59
N SER A 216 -4.29 -20.91 -6.36
CA SER A 216 -3.15 -21.81 -6.16
C SER A 216 -3.39 -22.86 -5.07
N VAL A 217 -3.79 -22.44 -3.86
CA VAL A 217 -4.06 -23.38 -2.76
C VAL A 217 -5.17 -24.34 -3.13
N TYR A 218 -6.27 -23.86 -3.70
CA TYR A 218 -7.39 -24.73 -4.09
C TYR A 218 -6.98 -25.79 -5.12
N LEU A 219 -6.18 -25.41 -6.12
CA LEU A 219 -5.68 -26.34 -7.12
C LEU A 219 -4.77 -27.41 -6.51
N ILE A 220 -3.84 -27.02 -5.62
CA ILE A 220 -2.91 -27.95 -4.96
C ILE A 220 -3.65 -28.98 -4.09
N LYS A 221 -4.68 -28.53 -3.37
CA LYS A 221 -5.56 -29.39 -2.56
C LYS A 221 -6.38 -30.37 -3.40
N ASN A 222 -6.61 -30.03 -4.67
CA ASN A 222 -7.24 -30.89 -5.68
C ASN A 222 -6.21 -31.61 -6.58
N GLY A 223 -4.99 -31.81 -6.10
CA GLY A 223 -3.99 -32.69 -6.72
C GLY A 223 -3.11 -32.05 -7.81
N TRP A 224 -3.31 -30.78 -8.15
CA TRP A 224 -2.50 -30.11 -9.17
C TRP A 224 -1.09 -29.79 -8.67
N SER A 225 -0.10 -29.88 -9.57
CA SER A 225 1.23 -29.31 -9.34
C SER A 225 1.26 -27.88 -9.85
N VAL A 226 1.36 -26.91 -8.93
CA VAL A 226 1.15 -25.48 -9.23
C VAL A 226 2.45 -24.70 -9.14
N VAL A 227 2.76 -23.95 -10.21
CA VAL A 227 3.72 -22.85 -10.17
C VAL A 227 2.96 -21.54 -10.00
N SER A 228 3.09 -20.89 -8.85
CA SER A 228 2.46 -19.61 -8.56
C SER A 228 3.44 -18.47 -8.85
N ILE A 229 2.99 -17.49 -9.63
CA ILE A 229 3.80 -16.35 -10.07
C ILE A 229 3.16 -15.06 -9.58
N ASP A 230 3.92 -14.20 -8.92
CA ASP A 230 3.52 -12.84 -8.60
C ASP A 230 4.75 -11.92 -8.64
N LYS A 231 4.53 -10.61 -8.80
CA LYS A 231 5.62 -9.63 -8.76
C LYS A 231 6.11 -9.40 -7.32
N GLU A 232 5.22 -9.59 -6.35
CA GLU A 232 5.51 -9.47 -4.93
C GLU A 232 5.85 -10.84 -4.34
N ASN A 233 6.71 -10.90 -3.32
CA ASN A 233 7.07 -12.17 -2.70
C ASN A 233 5.95 -12.66 -1.75
N VAL A 234 5.04 -13.47 -2.29
CA VAL A 234 3.87 -14.04 -1.58
C VAL A 234 4.02 -15.53 -1.27
N GLY A 235 5.17 -16.15 -1.57
CA GLY A 235 5.34 -17.60 -1.48
C GLY A 235 5.15 -18.18 -0.07
N GLU A 236 5.61 -17.47 0.96
CA GLU A 236 5.42 -17.88 2.36
C GLU A 236 3.94 -17.87 2.75
N ARG A 237 3.18 -16.88 2.26
CA ARG A 237 1.75 -16.72 2.49
C ARG A 237 0.93 -17.89 1.92
N ILE A 238 1.38 -18.45 0.80
CA ILE A 238 0.77 -19.62 0.17
C ILE A 238 1.18 -20.91 0.90
N SER A 239 2.48 -21.13 1.08
CA SER A 239 3.01 -22.37 1.65
C SER A 239 2.52 -22.68 3.06
N LYS A 240 2.30 -21.65 3.91
CA LYS A 240 1.75 -21.83 5.27
C LYS A 240 0.34 -22.45 5.30
N ARG A 241 -0.39 -22.44 4.18
CA ARG A 241 -1.75 -22.99 4.06
C ARG A 241 -1.78 -24.40 3.45
N LEU A 242 -0.61 -25.00 3.25
CA LEU A 242 -0.40 -26.29 2.63
C LEU A 242 0.32 -27.25 3.59
N ASP A 243 -0.10 -28.50 3.62
CA ASP A 243 0.60 -29.56 4.36
C ASP A 243 1.90 -30.01 3.65
N ALA A 244 2.65 -30.92 4.27
CA ALA A 244 3.95 -31.37 3.75
C ALA A 244 3.87 -32.07 2.38
N GLU A 245 2.78 -32.80 2.09
CA GLU A 245 2.60 -33.47 0.78
C GLU A 245 2.09 -32.50 -0.28
N GLU A 246 1.23 -31.56 0.11
CA GLU A 246 0.76 -30.46 -0.72
C GLU A 246 1.89 -29.53 -1.14
N GLN A 247 2.83 -29.23 -0.23
CA GLN A 247 3.99 -28.39 -0.54
C GLN A 247 4.92 -29.01 -1.60
N LYS A 248 4.98 -30.34 -1.74
CA LYS A 248 5.74 -30.98 -2.83
C LYS A 248 5.19 -30.66 -4.21
N ARG A 249 3.91 -30.27 -4.29
CA ARG A 249 3.23 -29.84 -5.51
C ARG A 249 3.25 -28.32 -5.71
N PHE A 250 3.90 -27.57 -4.81
CA PHE A 250 3.94 -26.12 -4.86
C PHE A 250 5.33 -25.61 -5.26
N LYS A 251 5.35 -24.62 -6.16
CA LYS A 251 6.55 -23.83 -6.48
C LYS A 251 6.16 -22.37 -6.61
N PHE A 252 6.87 -21.48 -5.93
CA PHE A 252 6.71 -20.03 -6.09
C PHE A 252 7.81 -19.45 -6.97
N GLN A 253 7.46 -18.45 -7.79
CA GLN A 253 8.41 -17.68 -8.58
C GLN A 253 8.01 -16.19 -8.55
N GLN A 254 8.91 -15.35 -8.03
CA GLN A 254 8.72 -13.90 -8.09
C GLN A 254 9.10 -13.39 -9.48
N GLN A 255 8.14 -12.95 -10.28
CA GLN A 255 8.37 -12.45 -11.64
C GLN A 255 7.43 -11.29 -11.99
N ASN A 256 7.89 -10.38 -12.85
CA ASN A 256 7.06 -9.36 -13.47
C ASN A 256 6.51 -9.84 -14.81
N PHE A 257 5.35 -9.34 -15.25
CA PHE A 257 4.74 -9.68 -16.53
C PHE A 257 5.69 -9.49 -17.73
N ASN A 258 6.47 -8.41 -17.73
CA ASN A 258 7.31 -8.02 -18.87
C ASN A 258 8.40 -9.05 -19.20
N ASP A 259 8.94 -9.73 -18.19
CA ASP A 259 10.06 -10.66 -18.30
C ASP A 259 9.66 -12.08 -17.88
N MET A 260 8.36 -12.35 -17.83
CA MET A 260 7.81 -13.59 -17.30
C MET A 260 8.21 -14.79 -18.17
N LYS A 261 8.83 -15.78 -17.55
CA LYS A 261 9.19 -17.05 -18.17
C LYS A 261 8.23 -18.13 -17.72
N LEU A 262 7.52 -18.69 -18.69
CA LEU A 262 6.52 -19.72 -18.47
C LEU A 262 7.01 -21.08 -18.97
N GLU A 263 6.87 -22.09 -18.13
CA GLU A 263 7.08 -23.48 -18.53
C GLU A 263 5.79 -24.02 -19.18
N LYS A 264 5.87 -25.14 -19.93
CA LYS A 264 4.66 -25.78 -20.47
C LYS A 264 3.76 -26.28 -19.34
N ALA A 265 2.45 -26.05 -19.46
CA ALA A 265 1.44 -26.42 -18.46
C ALA A 265 0.14 -26.96 -19.09
N ASP A 266 -0.61 -27.73 -18.31
CA ASP A 266 -1.93 -28.27 -18.66
C ASP A 266 -3.05 -27.27 -18.31
N LEU A 267 -2.80 -26.37 -17.36
CA LEU A 267 -3.69 -25.28 -16.96
C LEU A 267 -2.90 -24.00 -16.75
N ILE A 268 -3.40 -22.88 -17.27
CA ILE A 268 -2.98 -21.55 -16.85
C ILE A 268 -4.17 -20.81 -16.24
N VAL A 269 -3.98 -20.32 -15.02
CA VAL A 269 -4.90 -19.43 -14.32
C VAL A 269 -4.38 -18.00 -14.35
N ALA A 270 -5.24 -17.04 -14.66
CA ALA A 270 -4.90 -15.61 -14.62
C ALA A 270 -6.13 -14.79 -14.23
N ASN A 271 -6.48 -14.82 -12.93
CA ASN A 271 -7.65 -14.15 -12.39
C ASN A 271 -7.26 -12.80 -11.78
N TYR A 272 -7.92 -11.70 -12.20
CA TYR A 272 -7.68 -10.35 -11.67
C TYR A 272 -6.21 -9.92 -11.74
N SER A 273 -5.45 -10.42 -12.73
CA SER A 273 -4.02 -10.19 -12.85
C SER A 273 -3.64 -9.51 -14.17
N LEU A 274 -4.06 -10.06 -15.31
CA LEU A 274 -3.72 -9.55 -16.65
C LEU A 274 -4.08 -8.07 -16.88
N PRO A 275 -5.19 -7.51 -16.35
CA PRO A 275 -5.48 -6.08 -16.51
C PRO A 275 -4.41 -5.15 -15.93
N PHE A 276 -3.57 -5.61 -15.00
CA PHE A 276 -2.46 -4.84 -14.44
C PHE A 276 -1.20 -4.89 -15.29
N CYS A 277 -1.17 -5.68 -16.36
CA CYS A 277 -0.14 -5.59 -17.38
C CYS A 277 -0.30 -4.28 -18.15
N ASN A 278 0.84 -3.68 -18.50
CA ASN A 278 0.89 -2.50 -19.36
C ASN A 278 0.22 -2.82 -20.71
N ASN A 279 -0.68 -1.95 -21.16
CA ASN A 279 -1.41 -2.10 -22.42
C ASN A 279 -0.51 -2.24 -23.66
N GLU A 280 0.71 -1.72 -23.64
CA GLU A 280 1.70 -1.88 -24.71
C GLU A 280 2.32 -3.29 -24.75
N LYS A 281 2.24 -4.05 -23.65
CA LYS A 281 2.88 -5.36 -23.48
C LYS A 281 1.91 -6.52 -23.42
N ILE A 282 0.62 -6.26 -23.25
CA ILE A 282 -0.38 -7.31 -23.04
C ILE A 282 -0.44 -8.35 -24.17
N ASN A 283 -0.23 -7.94 -25.42
CA ASN A 283 -0.24 -8.87 -26.56
C ASN A 283 0.95 -9.85 -26.51
N ASP A 284 2.13 -9.38 -26.09
CA ASP A 284 3.31 -10.23 -25.93
C ASP A 284 3.16 -11.19 -24.75
N VAL A 285 2.61 -10.68 -23.63
CA VAL A 285 2.28 -11.51 -22.46
C VAL A 285 1.24 -12.57 -22.81
N TRP A 286 0.19 -12.20 -23.55
CA TRP A 286 -0.83 -13.15 -24.00
C TRP A 286 -0.24 -14.21 -24.92
N ARG A 287 0.59 -13.83 -25.90
CA ARG A 287 1.27 -14.79 -26.78
C ARG A 287 2.13 -15.78 -25.99
N ASN A 288 2.84 -15.30 -24.98
CA ASN A 288 3.63 -16.16 -24.09
C ASN A 288 2.75 -17.16 -23.30
N ILE A 289 1.60 -16.69 -22.78
CA ILE A 289 0.60 -17.54 -22.12
C ILE A 289 0.10 -18.62 -23.08
N VAL A 290 -0.39 -18.24 -24.26
CA VAL A 290 -0.90 -19.18 -25.27
C VAL A 290 0.17 -20.20 -25.64
N ASN A 291 1.40 -19.75 -25.89
CA ASN A 291 2.52 -20.63 -26.22
C ASN A 291 2.86 -21.61 -25.09
N SER A 292 2.55 -21.28 -23.84
CA SER A 292 2.89 -22.11 -22.68
C SER A 292 1.80 -23.15 -22.35
N ILE A 293 0.59 -22.96 -22.85
CA ILE A 293 -0.49 -23.95 -22.73
C ILE A 293 -0.23 -25.09 -23.72
N ARG A 294 -0.22 -26.33 -23.21
CA ARG A 294 -0.13 -27.55 -24.04
C ARG A 294 -1.40 -27.71 -24.89
N THR A 295 -1.29 -28.40 -26.02
CA THR A 295 -2.46 -28.87 -26.78
C THR A 295 -3.40 -29.64 -25.84
N ASN A 296 -4.71 -29.41 -25.95
CA ASN A 296 -5.73 -29.88 -25.01
C ASN A 296 -5.65 -29.31 -23.57
N GLY A 297 -4.71 -28.42 -23.28
CA GLY A 297 -4.63 -27.70 -22.01
C GLY A 297 -5.67 -26.58 -21.91
N TYR A 298 -5.75 -25.93 -20.76
CA TYR A 298 -6.82 -24.98 -20.44
C TYR A 298 -6.29 -23.62 -20.02
N PHE A 299 -7.08 -22.59 -20.32
CA PHE A 299 -6.98 -21.27 -19.72
C PHE A 299 -8.22 -21.00 -18.86
N VAL A 300 -8.02 -20.50 -17.64
CA VAL A 300 -9.08 -20.04 -16.74
C VAL A 300 -8.71 -18.67 -16.20
N GLY A 301 -9.46 -17.64 -16.56
CA GLY A 301 -9.08 -16.29 -16.14
C GLY A 301 -10.16 -15.25 -16.35
N ASN A 302 -9.79 -14.00 -16.14
CA ASN A 302 -10.65 -12.89 -16.44
C ASN A 302 -9.92 -11.66 -16.97
N PHE A 303 -10.67 -10.83 -17.69
CA PHE A 303 -10.24 -9.59 -18.29
C PHE A 303 -11.16 -8.46 -17.84
N PHE A 304 -10.63 -7.25 -17.64
CA PHE A 304 -11.46 -6.08 -17.39
C PHE A 304 -11.93 -5.50 -18.72
N GLY A 305 -13.17 -5.06 -18.76
CA GLY A 305 -13.76 -4.45 -19.94
C GLY A 305 -13.78 -2.93 -19.87
N ILE A 306 -13.97 -2.27 -21.02
CA ILE A 306 -13.89 -0.81 -21.16
C ILE A 306 -14.84 0.02 -20.27
N LYS A 307 -15.96 -0.55 -19.82
CA LYS A 307 -16.88 0.10 -18.86
C LYS A 307 -16.42 0.04 -17.40
N ASP A 308 -15.28 -0.59 -17.10
CA ASP A 308 -14.78 -0.67 -15.73
C ASP A 308 -14.39 0.73 -15.22
N SER A 309 -14.73 1.05 -13.97
CA SER A 309 -14.46 2.37 -13.37
C SER A 309 -12.98 2.73 -13.22
N TRP A 310 -12.06 1.76 -13.38
CA TRP A 310 -10.62 2.01 -13.47
C TRP A 310 -10.13 2.35 -14.87
N ASN A 311 -10.99 2.26 -15.89
CA ASN A 311 -10.66 2.72 -17.22
C ASN A 311 -10.69 4.26 -17.26
N LYS A 312 -9.56 4.87 -16.93
CA LYS A 312 -9.34 6.32 -16.89
C LYS A 312 -8.21 6.70 -17.82
N ALA A 313 -8.20 7.95 -18.29
CA ALA A 313 -7.21 8.43 -19.28
C ALA A 313 -5.76 8.28 -18.80
N GLU A 314 -5.53 8.41 -17.50
CA GLU A 314 -4.23 8.27 -16.85
C GLU A 314 -3.82 6.83 -16.53
N SER A 315 -4.68 5.84 -16.79
CA SER A 315 -4.44 4.43 -16.44
C SER A 315 -3.53 3.75 -17.46
N ASN A 316 -2.50 3.06 -16.98
CA ASN A 316 -1.65 2.18 -17.79
C ASN A 316 -2.15 0.73 -17.82
N MET A 317 -3.31 0.46 -17.22
CA MET A 317 -3.95 -0.86 -17.19
C MET A 317 -4.54 -1.21 -18.56
N THR A 318 -4.80 -2.50 -18.77
CA THR A 318 -5.43 -2.98 -19.99
C THR A 318 -6.92 -3.26 -19.78
N PHE A 319 -7.75 -2.72 -20.67
CA PHE A 319 -9.19 -2.96 -20.74
C PHE A 319 -9.57 -3.38 -22.15
N PHE A 320 -10.58 -4.25 -22.26
CA PHE A 320 -10.97 -4.87 -23.53
C PHE A 320 -12.43 -4.61 -23.88
N THR A 321 -12.74 -4.58 -25.17
CA THR A 321 -14.10 -4.85 -25.63
C THR A 321 -14.37 -6.35 -25.60
N LYS A 322 -15.64 -6.74 -25.64
CA LYS A 322 -16.03 -8.15 -25.72
C LYS A 322 -15.40 -8.85 -26.93
N GLU A 323 -15.44 -8.21 -28.09
CA GLU A 323 -14.85 -8.71 -29.34
C GLU A 323 -13.34 -8.90 -29.21
N GLN A 324 -12.63 -7.93 -28.61
CA GLN A 324 -11.19 -8.08 -28.39
C GLN A 324 -10.89 -9.29 -27.49
N VAL A 325 -11.67 -9.53 -26.42
CA VAL A 325 -11.48 -10.73 -25.60
C VAL A 325 -11.74 -12.00 -26.42
N GLN A 326 -12.80 -12.04 -27.22
CA GLN A 326 -13.11 -13.21 -28.04
C GLN A 326 -11.97 -13.55 -29.02
N ASN A 327 -11.39 -12.53 -29.67
CA ASN A 327 -10.28 -12.69 -30.62
C ASN A 327 -8.99 -13.21 -29.95
N LEU A 328 -8.81 -13.02 -28.63
CA LEU A 328 -7.66 -13.61 -27.91
C LEU A 328 -7.70 -15.14 -27.92
N PHE A 329 -8.87 -15.75 -28.15
CA PHE A 329 -9.11 -17.18 -28.01
C PHE A 329 -9.31 -17.91 -29.35
N ASP A 330 -8.82 -17.37 -30.47
CA ASP A 330 -8.95 -18.01 -31.81
C ASP A 330 -8.36 -19.43 -31.86
N GLU A 331 -7.26 -19.67 -31.14
CA GLU A 331 -6.61 -20.99 -31.01
C GLU A 331 -7.27 -21.92 -29.96
N PHE A 332 -8.43 -21.51 -29.41
CA PHE A 332 -9.11 -22.21 -28.33
C PHE A 332 -10.56 -22.53 -28.69
N ASP A 333 -11.08 -23.56 -28.05
CA ASP A 333 -12.51 -23.80 -27.90
C ASP A 333 -12.96 -23.16 -26.59
N ILE A 334 -13.77 -22.10 -26.68
CA ILE A 334 -14.31 -21.41 -25.51
C ILE A 334 -15.40 -22.29 -24.88
N ILE A 335 -15.16 -22.80 -23.67
CA ILE A 335 -16.11 -23.62 -22.92
C ILE A 335 -17.11 -22.73 -22.18
N LYS A 336 -16.63 -21.62 -21.61
CA LYS A 336 -17.46 -20.67 -20.87
C LYS A 336 -16.98 -19.25 -21.09
N PHE A 337 -17.90 -18.36 -21.42
CA PHE A 337 -17.68 -16.93 -21.54
C PHE A 337 -18.80 -16.20 -20.79
N ASN A 338 -18.46 -15.46 -19.74
CA ASN A 338 -19.44 -14.77 -18.91
C ASN A 338 -19.02 -13.32 -18.64
N GLU A 339 -19.78 -12.40 -19.18
CA GLU A 339 -19.66 -10.95 -18.98
C GLU A 339 -20.41 -10.55 -17.70
N VAL A 340 -19.74 -9.82 -16.82
CA VAL A 340 -20.27 -9.40 -15.52
C VAL A 340 -20.09 -7.90 -15.38
N GLU A 341 -21.20 -7.22 -15.12
CA GLU A 341 -21.24 -5.81 -14.75
C GLU A 341 -21.90 -5.68 -13.38
N LYS A 342 -21.23 -5.04 -12.43
CA LYS A 342 -21.78 -4.82 -11.07
C LYS A 342 -21.03 -3.76 -10.29
N GLU A 343 -21.69 -3.15 -9.31
CA GLU A 343 -20.99 -2.50 -8.21
C GLU A 343 -20.43 -3.56 -7.24
N GLY A 344 -19.24 -3.32 -6.70
CA GLY A 344 -18.65 -4.22 -5.72
C GLY A 344 -17.37 -3.67 -5.11
N LEU A 345 -17.00 -4.26 -3.97
CA LEU A 345 -15.80 -3.89 -3.25
C LEU A 345 -14.53 -4.44 -3.93
N THR A 346 -13.46 -3.65 -3.85
CA THR A 346 -12.08 -4.07 -4.12
C THR A 346 -11.51 -4.84 -2.94
N GLY A 347 -10.34 -5.49 -3.10
CA GLY A 347 -9.64 -6.14 -1.98
C GLY A 347 -9.22 -5.19 -0.85
N LEU A 348 -9.26 -3.87 -1.09
CA LEU A 348 -9.05 -2.84 -0.06
C LEU A 348 -10.36 -2.27 0.51
N GLY A 349 -11.52 -2.81 0.12
CA GLY A 349 -12.82 -2.37 0.63
C GLY A 349 -13.39 -1.11 -0.03
N ASN A 350 -12.78 -0.60 -1.11
CA ASN A 350 -13.35 0.52 -1.86
C ASN A 350 -14.42 0.03 -2.83
N MET A 351 -15.58 0.69 -2.86
CA MET A 351 -16.63 0.43 -3.85
C MET A 351 -16.19 0.92 -5.23
N LYS A 352 -16.51 0.13 -6.27
CA LYS A 352 -16.29 0.53 -7.66
C LYS A 352 -17.27 -0.20 -8.59
N TYR A 353 -17.39 0.30 -9.82
CA TYR A 353 -18.09 -0.42 -10.90
C TYR A 353 -17.11 -1.37 -11.60
N TRP A 354 -17.46 -2.65 -11.62
CA TRP A 354 -16.73 -3.73 -12.24
C TRP A 354 -17.34 -4.08 -13.59
N HIS A 355 -16.51 -4.24 -14.60
CA HIS A 355 -16.88 -4.82 -15.89
C HIS A 355 -15.85 -5.88 -16.25
N ILE A 356 -16.27 -7.14 -16.26
CA ILE A 356 -15.35 -8.29 -16.26
C ILE A 356 -15.82 -9.36 -17.26
N PHE A 357 -14.91 -9.86 -18.08
CA PHE A 357 -15.12 -11.05 -18.91
C PHE A 357 -14.43 -12.25 -18.26
N ASN A 358 -15.21 -13.23 -17.79
CA ASN A 358 -14.68 -14.48 -17.26
C ASN A 358 -14.64 -15.52 -18.37
N VAL A 359 -13.49 -16.16 -18.55
CA VAL A 359 -13.28 -17.12 -19.64
C VAL A 359 -12.73 -18.43 -19.09
N ILE A 360 -13.31 -19.54 -19.57
CA ILE A 360 -12.72 -20.88 -19.49
C ILE A 360 -12.63 -21.38 -20.93
N ALA A 361 -11.43 -21.70 -21.38
CA ALA A 361 -11.18 -22.13 -22.75
C ALA A 361 -10.19 -23.29 -22.79
N LYS A 362 -10.36 -24.19 -23.76
CA LYS A 362 -9.47 -25.32 -24.02
C LYS A 362 -8.68 -25.07 -25.30
N LYS A 363 -7.37 -25.26 -25.27
CA LYS A 363 -6.51 -25.08 -26.43
C LYS A 363 -6.71 -26.23 -27.43
N LYS A 364 -6.85 -25.89 -28.71
CA LYS A 364 -7.01 -26.84 -29.81
C LYS A 364 -5.78 -27.72 -30.01
#